data_AF-A0A1F9CW69-F1
#
_entry.id   AF-A0A1F9CW69-F1
#
_cell.length_a   1.000
_cell.length_b   1.000
_cell.length_c   1.000
_cell.angle_alpha   90.00
_cell.angle_beta   90.00
_cell.angle_gamma   90.00
#
_symmetry.space_group_name_H-M   'P 1'
#
loop_
_entity.id
_entity.type
_entity.pdbx_description
1 polymer ?
#
loop_
_entity_poly.entity_id
_entity_poly.type
_entity_poly.pdbx_seq_one_letter_code
_entity_poly.pdbx_strand_id
1 'polypeptide(L)'
;MPSNLNYIIDQVGKDKGIGRKVIIDALEQAVLTASRKTYGHQGEIEVHYNEEAGEVELFQFKQVVEEVMDPSTEISLEEARDLDAEAQIGDSLGVKLATDFGRIGAQTAKQVIIQKVREAERENVYNEFKDRKGDIVSGTVQRMEKGNLYVNVGRTEAVLLLKEQIPGEVYRQGDRLRAYILDIQKNSKGVQIFLSRTHPGFLSKLFENEVPEISEGVIKIISAAREPGERAKIAVYSSNRDVDPVGACVGMRGSRVQNVVQELRGERIDIIPWSQDQAKYICNALAPAKISRVYIDEEYRHMEVVVADDQLSLAIGKKGQNVRLASKLTGWKIDIKSESKMEKISGEIFEMFKQLPYIGDVTSRILYNEGFRSLKEIAEVDPEDLARILKIEKEKAVEIIQRAAEGFQEEGPESKKQEVLPPSDSAMGSVDRIDGVGEKTAEILKTNGFQTIQDLLKADIERLSSLPGIGLKKAEKLLQSAQRLIEEGKK
;
A
#
# COMPACT_ATOMS: atom_id res chain seq x y z
N MET A 1 -37.68 -13.44 43.47
CA MET A 1 -36.25 -13.78 43.34
C MET A 1 -35.52 -12.60 42.69
N PRO A 2 -35.15 -11.58 43.46
CA PRO A 2 -34.28 -10.48 43.01
C PRO A 2 -32.81 -10.90 42.78
N SER A 3 -32.49 -12.16 43.08
CA SER A 3 -31.16 -12.81 43.03
C SER A 3 -30.51 -13.00 41.65
N ASN A 4 -31.03 -12.39 40.57
CA ASN A 4 -30.54 -12.68 39.22
C ASN A 4 -29.35 -11.81 38.80
N LEU A 5 -29.31 -10.53 39.20
CA LEU A 5 -28.32 -9.59 38.66
C LEU A 5 -26.91 -9.85 39.19
N ASN A 6 -26.79 -10.08 40.49
CA ASN A 6 -25.51 -10.36 41.14
C ASN A 6 -24.87 -11.65 40.59
N TYR A 7 -25.69 -12.70 40.39
CA TYR A 7 -25.28 -13.94 39.74
C TYR A 7 -24.84 -13.73 38.29
N ILE A 8 -25.57 -12.93 37.49
CA ILE A 8 -25.20 -12.63 36.10
C ILE A 8 -23.87 -11.86 36.05
N ILE A 9 -23.66 -10.87 36.92
CA ILE A 9 -22.42 -10.09 36.97
C ILE A 9 -21.24 -11.01 37.31
N ASP A 10 -21.39 -11.91 38.30
CA ASP A 10 -20.35 -12.86 38.67
C ASP A 10 -20.07 -13.90 37.59
N GLN A 11 -21.13 -14.44 36.98
CA GLN A 11 -21.00 -15.44 35.92
C GLN A 11 -20.26 -14.83 34.72
N VAL A 12 -20.66 -13.63 34.29
CA VAL A 12 -20.03 -12.93 33.17
C VAL A 12 -18.60 -12.50 33.51
N GLY A 13 -18.37 -12.01 34.72
CA GLY A 13 -17.04 -11.63 35.18
C GLY A 13 -16.06 -12.80 35.17
N LYS A 14 -16.49 -13.98 35.66
CA LYS A 14 -15.68 -15.20 35.68
C LYS A 14 -15.47 -15.80 34.29
N ASP A 15 -16.53 -15.93 33.49
CA ASP A 15 -16.46 -16.59 32.18
C ASP A 15 -15.65 -15.80 31.15
N LYS A 16 -15.61 -14.46 31.27
CA LYS A 16 -15.02 -13.56 30.26
C LYS A 16 -13.83 -12.75 30.78
N GLY A 17 -13.44 -12.93 32.03
CA GLY A 17 -12.29 -12.25 32.64
C GLY A 17 -12.47 -10.74 32.79
N ILE A 18 -13.71 -10.28 32.97
CA ILE A 18 -14.04 -8.86 33.11
C ILE A 18 -14.12 -8.55 34.60
N GLY A 19 -13.38 -7.53 35.04
CA GLY A 19 -13.45 -7.09 36.44
C GLY A 19 -14.86 -6.69 36.83
N ARG A 20 -15.36 -7.23 37.96
CA ARG A 20 -16.71 -6.95 38.48
C ARG A 20 -17.02 -5.46 38.57
N LYS A 21 -16.07 -4.67 39.07
CA LYS A 21 -16.16 -3.21 39.17
C LYS A 21 -16.47 -2.55 37.81
N VAL A 22 -15.81 -2.99 36.74
CA VAL A 22 -16.02 -2.44 35.38
C VAL A 22 -17.44 -2.69 34.88
N ILE A 23 -18.05 -3.80 35.27
CA ILE A 23 -19.44 -4.14 34.91
C ILE A 23 -20.41 -3.27 35.71
N ILE A 24 -20.17 -3.08 37.01
CA ILE A 24 -20.99 -2.26 37.90
C ILE A 24 -20.96 -0.79 37.44
N ASP A 25 -19.77 -0.22 37.24
CA ASP A 25 -19.61 1.17 36.78
C ASP A 25 -20.37 1.40 35.44
N ALA A 26 -20.31 0.42 34.53
CA ALA A 26 -21.02 0.49 33.26
C ALA A 26 -22.55 0.45 33.42
N LEU A 27 -23.03 -0.39 34.33
CA LEU A 27 -24.43 -0.55 34.64
C LEU A 27 -25.01 0.75 35.22
N GLU A 28 -24.32 1.35 36.18
CA GLU A 28 -24.70 2.63 36.79
C GLU A 28 -24.79 3.74 35.73
N GLN A 29 -23.78 3.86 34.87
CA GLN A 29 -23.76 4.87 33.79
C GLN A 29 -24.90 4.68 32.77
N ALA A 30 -25.23 3.43 32.45
CA ALA A 30 -26.29 3.15 31.51
C ALA A 30 -27.68 3.41 32.09
N VAL A 31 -27.89 3.04 33.36
CA VAL A 31 -29.11 3.33 34.09
C VAL A 31 -29.25 4.85 34.27
N LEU A 32 -28.18 5.56 34.62
CA LEU A 32 -28.15 7.03 34.69
C LEU A 32 -28.58 7.67 33.35
N THR A 33 -28.04 7.18 32.24
CA THR A 33 -28.40 7.67 30.90
C THR A 33 -29.87 7.40 30.55
N ALA A 34 -30.40 6.24 30.94
CA ALA A 34 -31.80 5.90 30.75
C ALA A 34 -32.71 6.79 31.60
N SER A 35 -32.33 7.02 32.87
CA SER A 35 -33.10 7.83 33.81
C SER A 35 -33.12 9.30 33.43
N ARG A 36 -32.02 9.87 32.92
CA ARG A 36 -32.02 11.24 32.36
C ARG A 36 -32.99 11.43 31.19
N LYS A 37 -33.29 10.37 30.42
CA LYS A 37 -34.31 10.43 29.35
C LYS A 37 -35.73 10.41 29.91
N THR A 38 -35.95 9.72 31.02
CA THR A 38 -37.28 9.57 31.63
C THR A 38 -37.63 10.74 32.54
N TYR A 39 -36.69 11.20 33.35
CA TYR A 39 -36.90 12.21 34.40
C TYR A 39 -36.40 13.61 34.03
N GLY A 40 -35.88 13.79 32.81
CA GLY A 40 -35.37 15.07 32.33
C GLY A 40 -33.90 15.30 32.68
N HIS A 41 -33.32 16.35 32.10
CA HIS A 41 -31.90 16.69 32.25
C HIS A 41 -31.64 17.78 33.31
N GLN A 42 -32.70 18.31 33.93
CA GLN A 42 -32.62 19.43 34.85
C GLN A 42 -32.29 18.99 36.29
N GLY A 43 -32.74 17.81 36.71
CA GLY A 43 -32.40 17.23 38.01
C GLY A 43 -31.03 16.54 38.04
N GLU A 44 -30.31 16.68 39.15
CA GLU A 44 -29.11 15.90 39.43
C GLU A 44 -29.52 14.50 39.88
N ILE A 45 -29.20 13.49 39.06
CA ILE A 45 -29.53 12.09 39.30
C ILE A 45 -28.23 11.34 39.56
N GLU A 46 -28.18 10.61 40.67
CA GLU A 46 -27.14 9.64 40.97
C GLU A 46 -27.70 8.22 40.93
N VAL A 47 -26.84 7.28 40.55
CA VAL A 47 -27.18 5.87 40.41
C VAL A 47 -26.13 5.06 41.12
N HIS A 48 -26.56 4.20 42.04
CA HIS A 48 -25.69 3.33 42.81
C HIS A 48 -26.16 1.89 42.76
N TYR A 49 -25.23 0.97 42.53
CA TYR A 49 -25.49 -0.46 42.66
C TYR A 49 -25.28 -0.91 44.10
N ASN A 50 -26.33 -1.42 44.74
CA ASN A 50 -26.25 -2.02 46.05
C ASN A 50 -25.90 -3.51 45.93
N GLU A 51 -24.68 -3.89 46.36
CA GLU A 51 -24.19 -5.27 46.22
C GLU A 51 -24.92 -6.27 47.12
N GLU A 52 -25.39 -5.85 48.30
CA GLU A 52 -26.09 -6.71 49.25
C GLU A 52 -27.52 -7.01 48.78
N ALA A 53 -28.22 -5.97 48.31
CA ALA A 53 -29.56 -6.11 47.74
C ALA A 53 -29.54 -6.69 46.32
N GLY A 54 -28.42 -6.52 45.58
CA GLY A 54 -28.28 -6.92 44.19
C GLY A 54 -29.08 -6.05 43.21
N GLU A 55 -29.43 -4.82 43.61
CA GLU A 55 -30.33 -3.91 42.91
C GLU A 55 -29.65 -2.57 42.60
N VAL A 56 -30.11 -1.89 41.55
CA VAL A 56 -29.65 -0.54 41.19
C VAL A 56 -30.61 0.47 41.80
N GLU A 57 -30.09 1.35 42.65
CA GLU A 57 -30.82 2.42 43.30
C GLU A 57 -30.59 3.75 42.56
N LEU A 58 -31.64 4.57 42.50
CA LEU A 58 -31.60 5.89 41.89
C LEU A 58 -32.01 6.95 42.90
N PHE A 59 -31.21 8.00 42.99
CA PHE A 59 -31.44 9.15 43.84
C PHE A 59 -31.49 10.39 42.96
N GLN A 60 -32.53 11.21 43.15
CA GLN A 60 -32.61 12.53 42.56
C GLN A 60 -32.37 13.56 43.65
N PHE A 61 -31.31 14.35 43.50
CA PHE A 61 -31.00 15.43 44.44
C PHE A 61 -31.90 16.62 44.16
N LYS A 62 -32.55 17.09 45.23
CA LYS A 62 -33.43 18.25 45.20
C LYS A 62 -33.05 19.23 46.28
N GLN A 63 -33.10 20.52 45.95
CA GLN A 63 -32.86 21.60 46.89
C GLN A 63 -34.12 21.85 47.74
N VAL A 64 -33.95 21.96 49.05
CA VAL A 64 -35.03 22.29 49.97
C VAL A 64 -35.35 23.77 49.88
N VAL A 65 -36.59 24.10 49.49
CA VAL A 65 -37.08 25.46 49.35
C VAL A 65 -38.40 25.65 50.09
N GLU A 66 -38.77 26.90 50.34
CA GLU A 66 -40.03 27.24 51.00
C GLU A 66 -41.22 27.16 50.01
N GLU A 67 -41.06 27.70 48.80
CA GLU A 67 -42.01 27.58 47.70
C GLU A 67 -41.35 26.89 46.51
N VAL A 68 -41.94 25.78 46.05
CA VAL A 68 -41.43 24.99 44.92
C VAL A 68 -41.83 25.66 43.60
N MET A 69 -40.84 26.13 42.84
CA MET A 69 -40.99 26.66 41.48
C MET A 69 -40.76 25.58 40.42
N ASP A 70 -39.80 24.68 40.64
CA ASP A 70 -39.49 23.56 39.76
C ASP A 70 -39.49 22.23 40.53
N PRO A 71 -40.58 21.43 40.43
CA PRO A 71 -40.68 20.14 41.11
C PRO A 71 -39.60 19.11 40.74
N SER A 72 -38.83 19.34 39.67
CA SER A 72 -37.75 18.43 39.24
C SER A 72 -36.43 18.69 39.96
N THR A 73 -36.20 19.90 40.48
CA THR A 73 -34.96 20.31 41.15
C THR A 73 -35.18 20.74 42.60
N GLU A 74 -36.43 21.00 42.99
CA GLU A 74 -36.78 21.54 44.30
C GLU A 74 -37.76 20.63 45.06
N ILE A 75 -37.69 20.67 46.38
CA ILE A 75 -38.59 19.97 47.32
C ILE A 75 -39.00 20.92 48.45
N SER A 76 -40.25 20.81 48.92
CA SER A 76 -40.72 21.63 50.03
C SER A 76 -40.06 21.22 51.36
N LEU A 77 -39.93 22.16 52.31
CA LEU A 77 -39.39 21.84 53.65
C LEU A 77 -40.21 20.77 54.39
N GLU A 78 -41.53 20.71 54.16
CA GLU A 78 -42.40 19.71 54.77
C GLU A 78 -42.08 18.30 54.24
N GLU A 79 -42.03 18.13 52.92
CA GLU A 79 -41.69 16.85 52.28
C GLU A 79 -40.22 16.44 52.55
N ALA A 80 -39.31 17.42 52.65
CA ALA A 80 -37.93 17.18 53.03
C ALA A 80 -37.81 16.60 54.44
N ARG A 81 -38.62 17.11 55.39
CA ARG A 81 -38.63 16.63 56.78
C ARG A 81 -39.23 15.24 56.97
N ASP A 82 -40.10 14.81 56.05
CA ASP A 82 -40.61 13.43 56.03
C ASP A 82 -39.52 12.42 55.63
N LEU A 83 -38.52 12.86 54.86
CA LEU A 83 -37.37 12.05 54.44
C LEU A 83 -36.22 12.14 55.45
N ASP A 84 -35.92 13.35 55.94
CA ASP A 84 -34.90 13.61 56.94
C ASP A 84 -35.36 14.69 57.92
N ALA A 85 -35.59 14.30 59.18
CA ALA A 85 -36.12 15.18 60.22
C ALA A 85 -35.22 16.39 60.52
N GLU A 86 -33.92 16.35 60.16
CA GLU A 86 -32.97 17.46 60.37
C GLU A 86 -32.88 18.42 59.17
N ALA A 87 -33.65 18.21 58.10
CA ALA A 87 -33.62 19.02 56.88
C ALA A 87 -33.89 20.52 57.12
N GLN A 88 -33.06 21.36 56.49
CA GLN A 88 -33.16 22.83 56.50
C GLN A 88 -33.32 23.39 55.09
N ILE A 89 -33.87 24.60 54.99
CA ILE A 89 -33.96 25.33 53.72
C ILE A 89 -32.55 25.60 53.19
N GLY A 90 -32.31 25.24 51.93
CA GLY A 90 -31.01 25.33 51.27
C GLY A 90 -30.23 24.02 51.22
N ASP A 91 -30.64 22.98 51.95
CA ASP A 91 -30.01 21.66 51.88
C ASP A 91 -30.32 20.96 50.55
N SER A 92 -29.45 20.03 50.14
CA SER A 92 -29.67 19.16 48.98
C SER A 92 -29.92 17.74 49.46
N LEU A 93 -31.14 17.23 49.23
CA LEU A 93 -31.57 15.91 49.68
C LEU A 93 -31.74 14.95 48.51
N GLY A 94 -31.16 13.77 48.63
CA GLY A 94 -31.31 12.69 47.67
C GLY A 94 -32.64 11.95 47.86
N VAL A 95 -33.62 12.24 47.02
CA VAL A 95 -34.92 11.55 47.03
C VAL A 95 -34.80 10.25 46.25
N LYS A 96 -35.04 9.11 46.91
CA LYS A 96 -35.06 7.80 46.23
C LYS A 96 -36.22 7.74 45.25
N LEU A 97 -35.92 7.56 43.97
CA LEU A 97 -36.95 7.46 42.94
C LEU A 97 -37.63 6.08 43.02
N ALA A 98 -38.89 6.08 43.43
CA ALA A 98 -39.73 4.89 43.39
C ALA A 98 -39.93 4.47 41.94
N THR A 99 -39.19 3.45 41.52
CA THR A 99 -39.32 2.94 40.16
C THR A 99 -39.29 1.43 40.15
N ASP A 100 -40.20 0.83 39.40
CA ASP A 100 -40.17 -0.58 38.99
C ASP A 100 -39.06 -0.83 37.95
N PHE A 101 -37.84 -0.35 38.22
CA PHE A 101 -36.64 -0.68 37.43
C PHE A 101 -36.28 -2.16 37.53
N GLY A 102 -36.96 -2.98 38.34
CA GLY A 102 -36.78 -4.43 38.35
C GLY A 102 -36.90 -5.08 36.97
N ARG A 103 -37.80 -4.58 36.09
CA ARG A 103 -38.00 -5.14 34.73
C ARG A 103 -37.26 -4.37 33.62
N ILE A 104 -37.24 -3.04 33.68
CA ILE A 104 -36.54 -2.18 32.71
C ILE A 104 -35.03 -2.20 32.98
N GLY A 105 -34.62 -2.12 34.25
CA GLY A 105 -33.23 -2.25 34.69
C GLY A 105 -32.65 -3.63 34.37
N ALA A 106 -33.42 -4.73 34.45
CA ALA A 106 -32.92 -6.04 34.03
C ALA A 106 -32.62 -6.12 32.52
N GLN A 107 -33.46 -5.53 31.66
CA GLN A 107 -33.21 -5.50 30.20
C GLN A 107 -32.04 -4.57 29.85
N THR A 108 -32.00 -3.37 30.45
CA THR A 108 -30.91 -2.41 30.29
C THR A 108 -29.60 -3.00 30.79
N ALA A 109 -29.60 -3.60 31.98
CA ALA A 109 -28.43 -4.27 32.54
C ALA A 109 -27.95 -5.40 31.64
N LYS A 110 -28.86 -6.26 31.16
CA LYS A 110 -28.49 -7.31 30.20
C LYS A 110 -27.82 -6.73 28.95
N GLN A 111 -28.35 -5.64 28.40
CA GLN A 111 -27.78 -5.01 27.20
C GLN A 111 -26.40 -4.41 27.46
N VAL A 112 -26.22 -3.76 28.62
CA VAL A 112 -24.95 -3.15 29.05
C VAL A 112 -23.90 -4.21 29.32
N ILE A 113 -24.29 -5.29 30.01
CA ILE A 113 -23.44 -6.44 30.26
C ILE A 113 -23.02 -7.07 28.93
N ILE A 114 -23.95 -7.31 27.99
CA ILE A 114 -23.61 -7.81 26.64
C ILE A 114 -22.66 -6.87 25.91
N GLN A 115 -22.84 -5.55 26.03
CA GLN A 115 -21.96 -4.57 25.42
C GLN A 115 -20.55 -4.60 26.03
N LYS A 116 -20.43 -4.65 27.37
CA LYS A 116 -19.15 -4.75 28.06
C LYS A 116 -18.43 -6.05 27.76
N VAL A 117 -19.18 -7.16 27.66
CA VAL A 117 -18.65 -8.45 27.18
C VAL A 117 -18.06 -8.31 25.79
N ARG A 118 -18.80 -7.69 24.86
CA ARG A 118 -18.29 -7.47 23.50
C ARG A 118 -17.07 -6.55 23.47
N GLU A 119 -17.02 -5.51 24.30
CA GLU A 119 -15.87 -4.61 24.41
C GLU A 119 -14.62 -5.35 24.90
N ALA A 120 -14.75 -6.13 25.98
CA ALA A 120 -13.66 -6.95 26.50
C ALA A 120 -13.21 -8.02 25.50
N GLU A 121 -14.14 -8.69 24.82
CA GLU A 121 -13.80 -9.64 23.75
C GLU A 121 -13.04 -8.96 22.60
N ARG A 122 -13.45 -7.77 22.18
CA ARG A 122 -12.74 -6.99 21.14
C ARG A 122 -11.32 -6.63 21.57
N GLU A 123 -11.15 -6.21 22.82
CA GLU A 123 -9.84 -5.82 23.35
C GLU A 123 -8.90 -7.02 23.48
N ASN A 124 -9.42 -8.16 23.95
CA ASN A 124 -8.67 -9.42 24.00
C ASN A 124 -8.23 -9.86 22.61
N VAL A 125 -9.13 -9.82 21.62
CA VAL A 125 -8.79 -10.14 20.22
C VAL A 125 -7.74 -9.16 19.68
N TYR A 126 -7.86 -7.86 19.95
CA TYR A 126 -6.85 -6.90 19.51
C TYR A 126 -5.48 -7.22 20.08
N ASN A 127 -5.40 -7.46 21.40
CA ASN A 127 -4.16 -7.77 22.09
C ASN A 127 -3.52 -9.09 21.63
N GLU A 128 -4.33 -10.08 21.23
CA GLU A 128 -3.85 -11.35 20.68
C GLU A 128 -3.22 -11.17 19.28
N PHE A 129 -3.77 -10.28 18.46
CA PHE A 129 -3.34 -10.14 17.06
C PHE A 129 -2.40 -8.97 16.79
N LYS A 130 -2.34 -7.93 17.63
CA LYS A 130 -1.58 -6.69 17.36
C LYS A 130 -0.11 -6.94 16.95
N ASP A 131 0.53 -7.94 17.54
CA ASP A 131 1.94 -8.28 17.32
C ASP A 131 2.14 -9.33 16.20
N ARG A 132 1.04 -9.88 15.66
CA ARG A 132 1.04 -10.91 14.61
C ARG A 132 0.91 -10.33 13.19
N LYS A 133 1.10 -9.01 13.04
CA LYS A 133 1.12 -8.39 11.73
C LYS A 133 2.29 -8.95 10.93
N GLY A 134 2.00 -9.49 9.76
CA GLY A 134 2.97 -10.15 8.92
C GLY A 134 3.14 -11.66 9.15
N ASP A 135 2.31 -12.27 9.97
CA ASP A 135 2.24 -13.73 10.09
C ASP A 135 1.20 -14.36 9.17
N ILE A 136 1.28 -15.69 9.05
CA ILE A 136 0.25 -16.50 8.40
C ILE A 136 -0.78 -16.93 9.42
N VAL A 137 -2.05 -16.81 9.04
CA VAL A 137 -3.18 -17.36 9.78
C VAL A 137 -3.94 -18.35 8.91
N SER A 138 -4.39 -19.43 9.55
CA SER A 138 -5.30 -20.41 8.93
C SER A 138 -6.72 -20.10 9.36
N GLY A 139 -7.67 -20.19 8.43
CA GLY A 139 -9.07 -20.00 8.74
C GLY A 139 -10.02 -20.66 7.75
N THR A 140 -11.31 -20.55 8.01
CA THR A 140 -12.38 -21.13 7.20
C THR A 140 -13.29 -20.05 6.64
N VAL A 141 -13.58 -20.08 5.34
CA VAL A 141 -14.48 -19.13 4.68
C VAL A 141 -15.89 -19.30 5.25
N GLN A 142 -16.40 -18.26 5.90
CA GLN A 142 -17.76 -18.26 6.46
C GLN A 142 -18.79 -17.69 5.50
N ARG A 143 -18.45 -16.60 4.80
CA ARG A 143 -19.36 -15.93 3.87
C ARG A 143 -18.59 -15.12 2.84
N MET A 144 -19.27 -14.80 1.75
CA MET A 144 -18.73 -14.01 0.64
C MET A 144 -19.71 -12.89 0.31
N GLU A 145 -19.26 -11.63 0.35
CA GLU A 145 -20.09 -10.47 0.03
C GLU A 145 -19.35 -9.55 -0.92
N LYS A 146 -20.00 -9.19 -2.04
CA LYS A 146 -19.43 -8.27 -3.04
C LYS A 146 -17.99 -8.65 -3.50
N GLY A 147 -17.69 -9.95 -3.52
CA GLY A 147 -16.38 -10.50 -3.87
C GLY A 147 -15.35 -10.56 -2.74
N ASN A 148 -15.64 -9.99 -1.56
CA ASN A 148 -14.78 -10.13 -0.38
C ASN A 148 -15.11 -11.42 0.36
N LEU A 149 -14.07 -12.08 0.90
CA LEU A 149 -14.22 -13.29 1.71
C LEU A 149 -14.10 -12.93 3.19
N TYR A 150 -15.05 -13.39 3.99
CA TYR A 150 -14.98 -13.32 5.44
C TYR A 150 -14.55 -14.68 5.96
N VAL A 151 -13.40 -14.71 6.62
CA VAL A 151 -12.70 -15.91 7.05
C VAL A 151 -12.70 -15.95 8.56
N ASN A 152 -13.23 -17.03 9.13
CA ASN A 152 -13.11 -17.27 10.56
C ASN A 152 -11.70 -17.77 10.88
N VAL A 153 -10.97 -17.01 11.68
CA VAL A 153 -9.62 -17.34 12.15
C VAL A 153 -9.61 -17.83 13.60
N GLY A 154 -10.74 -18.41 14.04
CA GLY A 154 -10.95 -18.97 15.38
C GLY A 154 -11.89 -18.11 16.21
N ARG A 155 -11.35 -17.04 16.80
CA ARG A 155 -12.07 -16.15 17.73
C ARG A 155 -12.69 -14.91 17.08
N THR A 156 -12.32 -14.59 15.84
CA THR A 156 -12.79 -13.40 15.14
C THR A 156 -12.91 -13.63 13.64
N GLU A 157 -13.63 -12.73 12.97
CA GLU A 157 -13.74 -12.67 11.51
C GLU A 157 -12.62 -11.79 10.94
N ALA A 158 -11.90 -12.34 9.97
CA ALA A 158 -10.93 -11.63 9.16
C ALA A 158 -11.47 -11.44 7.74
N VAL A 159 -11.04 -10.39 7.05
CA VAL A 159 -11.52 -10.04 5.72
C VAL A 159 -10.40 -10.16 4.70
N LEU A 160 -10.62 -10.95 3.66
CA LEU A 160 -9.76 -11.06 2.50
C LEU A 160 -10.43 -10.35 1.31
N LEU A 161 -9.92 -9.15 1.01
CA LEU A 161 -10.47 -8.29 -0.05
C LEU A 161 -10.21 -8.88 -1.44
N LEU A 162 -11.09 -8.60 -2.40
CA LEU A 162 -10.96 -9.10 -3.78
C LEU A 162 -9.59 -8.80 -4.41
N LYS A 163 -9.05 -7.59 -4.19
CA LYS A 163 -7.71 -7.18 -4.69
C LYS A 163 -6.55 -7.94 -4.05
N GLU A 164 -6.79 -8.52 -2.88
CA GLU A 164 -5.80 -9.26 -2.10
C GLU A 164 -5.94 -10.79 -2.28
N GLN A 165 -6.88 -11.22 -3.13
CA GLN A 165 -7.04 -12.62 -3.54
C GLN A 165 -6.16 -12.91 -4.77
N ILE A 166 -5.64 -14.13 -4.84
CA ILE A 166 -4.87 -14.55 -6.02
C ILE A 166 -5.86 -14.73 -7.19
N PRO A 167 -5.62 -14.10 -8.35
CA PRO A 167 -6.48 -14.28 -9.53
C PRO A 167 -6.62 -15.75 -9.92
N GLY A 168 -7.84 -16.19 -10.20
CA GLY A 168 -8.13 -17.57 -10.62
C GLY A 168 -8.40 -18.56 -9.48
N GLU A 169 -8.14 -18.18 -8.21
CA GLU A 169 -8.57 -19.01 -7.09
C GLU A 169 -10.08 -18.94 -6.89
N VAL A 170 -10.72 -20.11 -6.85
CA VAL A 170 -12.14 -20.23 -6.51
C VAL A 170 -12.26 -20.68 -5.06
N TYR A 171 -13.10 -19.96 -4.32
CA TYR A 171 -13.43 -20.22 -2.92
C TYR A 171 -14.91 -20.52 -2.78
N ARG A 172 -15.22 -21.43 -1.86
CA ARG A 172 -16.57 -21.78 -1.42
C ARG A 172 -16.70 -21.59 0.07
N GLN A 173 -17.94 -21.44 0.53
CA GLN A 173 -18.24 -21.44 1.95
C GLN A 173 -17.82 -22.79 2.56
N GLY A 174 -17.12 -22.74 3.70
CA GLY A 174 -16.56 -23.91 4.37
C GLY A 174 -15.14 -24.27 3.93
N ASP A 175 -14.61 -23.66 2.85
CA ASP A 175 -13.22 -23.92 2.44
C ASP A 175 -12.24 -23.39 3.47
N ARG A 176 -11.17 -24.16 3.70
CA ARG A 176 -10.04 -23.74 4.53
C ARG A 176 -9.01 -23.04 3.66
N LEU A 177 -8.48 -21.92 4.14
CA LEU A 177 -7.40 -21.21 3.47
C LEU A 177 -6.39 -20.66 4.49
N ARG A 178 -5.15 -20.51 4.03
CA ARG A 178 -4.11 -19.76 4.74
C ARG A 178 -3.97 -18.38 4.11
N ALA A 179 -3.69 -17.36 4.90
CA ALA A 179 -3.44 -16.03 4.37
C ALA A 179 -2.48 -15.25 5.27
N TYR A 180 -1.82 -14.25 4.68
CA TYR A 180 -0.94 -13.33 5.36
C TYR A 180 -1.75 -12.21 6.03
N ILE A 181 -1.44 -11.89 7.28
CA ILE A 181 -2.05 -10.75 7.99
C ILE A 181 -1.41 -9.46 7.45
N LEU A 182 -2.15 -8.76 6.58
CA LEU A 182 -1.71 -7.53 5.94
C LEU A 182 -1.76 -6.36 6.91
N ASP A 183 -2.89 -6.20 7.61
CA ASP A 183 -3.11 -5.10 8.54
C ASP A 183 -4.16 -5.44 9.59
N ILE A 184 -4.11 -4.76 10.73
CA ILE A 184 -5.05 -4.96 11.84
C ILE A 184 -5.52 -3.57 12.27
N GLN A 185 -6.83 -3.32 12.13
CA GLN A 185 -7.42 -2.02 12.41
C GLN A 185 -8.45 -2.13 13.52
N LYS A 186 -8.43 -1.16 14.45
CA LYS A 186 -9.43 -1.03 15.51
C LYS A 186 -10.47 0.00 15.08
N ASN A 187 -11.67 -0.47 14.74
CA ASN A 187 -12.80 0.38 14.39
C ASN A 187 -13.85 0.40 15.51
N SER A 188 -14.77 1.36 15.49
CA SER A 188 -15.88 1.46 16.44
C SER A 188 -16.78 0.22 16.48
N LYS A 189 -16.81 -0.57 15.39
CA LYS A 189 -17.55 -1.82 15.28
C LYS A 189 -16.79 -3.05 15.80
N GLY A 190 -15.46 -2.95 15.99
CA GLY A 190 -14.61 -4.05 16.41
C GLY A 190 -13.22 -4.03 15.77
N VAL A 191 -12.42 -5.05 16.07
CA VAL A 191 -11.12 -5.29 15.43
C VAL A 191 -11.37 -5.93 14.08
N GLN A 192 -10.81 -5.35 13.03
CA GLN A 192 -10.87 -5.89 11.68
C GLN A 192 -9.47 -6.30 11.24
N ILE A 193 -9.34 -7.58 10.90
CA ILE A 193 -8.09 -8.16 10.41
C ILE A 193 -8.17 -8.23 8.88
N PHE A 194 -7.26 -7.57 8.19
CA PHE A 194 -7.14 -7.63 6.75
C PHE A 194 -6.14 -8.71 6.37
N LEU A 195 -6.59 -9.62 5.51
CA LEU A 195 -5.78 -10.72 5.00
C LEU A 195 -5.34 -10.42 3.57
N SER A 196 -4.21 -10.99 3.19
CA SER A 196 -3.75 -11.02 1.81
C SER A 196 -3.18 -12.38 1.44
N ARG A 197 -3.53 -12.83 0.24
CA ARG A 197 -2.89 -13.97 -0.42
C ARG A 197 -2.02 -13.53 -1.59
N THR A 198 -1.97 -12.25 -1.94
CA THR A 198 -1.14 -11.69 -3.03
C THR A 198 0.19 -11.12 -2.53
N HIS A 199 0.25 -10.68 -1.27
CA HIS A 199 1.44 -10.04 -0.70
C HIS A 199 2.70 -10.95 -0.75
N PRO A 200 3.89 -10.45 -1.14
CA PRO A 200 5.13 -11.25 -1.17
C PRO A 200 5.55 -11.83 0.19
N GLY A 201 5.16 -11.17 1.28
CA GLY A 201 5.35 -11.68 2.65
C GLY A 201 4.65 -13.02 2.89
N PHE A 202 3.55 -13.30 2.17
CA PHE A 202 2.88 -14.61 2.26
C PHE A 202 3.81 -15.74 1.79
N LEU A 203 4.46 -15.56 0.65
CA LEU A 203 5.44 -16.52 0.13
C LEU A 203 6.59 -16.71 1.11
N SER A 204 7.13 -15.61 1.64
CA SER A 204 8.27 -15.66 2.56
C SER A 204 7.94 -16.44 3.83
N LYS A 205 6.76 -16.19 4.43
CA LYS A 205 6.29 -16.91 5.62
C LYS A 205 5.92 -18.37 5.33
N LEU A 206 5.47 -18.70 4.12
CA LEU A 206 5.26 -20.10 3.73
C LEU A 206 6.58 -20.88 3.71
N PHE A 207 7.65 -20.28 3.17
CA PHE A 207 8.98 -20.87 3.21
C PHE A 207 9.54 -20.95 4.64
N GLU A 208 9.34 -19.94 5.47
CA GLU A 208 9.74 -19.95 6.88
C GLU A 208 9.09 -21.11 7.66
N ASN A 209 7.82 -21.43 7.36
CA ASN A 209 7.13 -22.56 7.98
C ASN A 209 7.57 -23.93 7.41
N GLU A 210 7.96 -24.00 6.14
CA GLU A 210 8.31 -25.24 5.44
C GLU A 210 9.78 -25.63 5.59
N VAL A 211 10.66 -24.64 5.81
CA VAL A 211 12.13 -24.81 5.83
C VAL A 211 12.67 -24.46 7.23
N PRO A 212 13.01 -25.46 8.07
CA PRO A 212 13.53 -25.25 9.42
C PRO A 212 14.76 -24.34 9.48
N GLU A 213 15.63 -24.44 8.48
CA GLU A 213 16.85 -23.64 8.40
C GLU A 213 16.56 -22.14 8.27
N ILE A 214 15.38 -21.75 7.75
CA ILE A 214 14.93 -20.35 7.69
C ILE A 214 14.37 -19.89 9.04
N SER A 215 13.57 -20.73 9.72
CA SER A 215 12.99 -20.38 11.02
C SER A 215 14.04 -20.33 12.13
N GLU A 216 15.10 -21.13 12.04
CA GLU A 216 16.27 -21.08 12.91
C GLU A 216 17.24 -19.91 12.57
N GLY A 217 17.01 -19.22 11.46
CA GLY A 217 17.81 -18.06 11.02
C GLY A 217 19.18 -18.41 10.41
N VAL A 218 19.44 -19.69 10.09
CA VAL A 218 20.64 -20.14 9.37
C VAL A 218 20.61 -19.64 7.92
N ILE A 219 19.44 -19.69 7.30
CA ILE A 219 19.15 -19.14 5.98
C ILE A 219 18.26 -17.91 6.16
N LYS A 220 18.59 -16.83 5.43
CA LYS A 220 17.80 -15.60 5.39
C LYS A 220 17.18 -15.42 4.01
N ILE A 221 15.89 -15.12 3.99
CA ILE A 221 15.20 -14.62 2.79
C ILE A 221 15.53 -13.13 2.68
N ILE A 222 16.26 -12.73 1.64
CA ILE A 222 16.68 -11.35 1.43
C ILE A 222 15.56 -10.54 0.76
N SER A 223 14.93 -11.13 -0.26
CA SER A 223 13.82 -10.50 -0.96
C SER A 223 12.93 -11.53 -1.65
N ALA A 224 11.69 -11.13 -1.90
CA ALA A 224 10.71 -11.91 -2.65
C ALA A 224 9.99 -11.00 -3.64
N ALA A 225 9.93 -11.43 -4.90
CA ALA A 225 9.20 -10.76 -5.96
C ALA A 225 8.14 -11.71 -6.52
N ARG A 226 6.92 -11.21 -6.70
CA ARG A 226 5.77 -12.07 -6.99
C ARG A 226 4.81 -11.46 -8.00
N GLU A 227 4.36 -12.28 -8.93
CA GLU A 227 3.17 -12.10 -9.75
C GLU A 227 2.17 -13.20 -9.34
N PRO A 228 1.22 -12.88 -8.42
CA PRO A 228 0.42 -13.87 -7.72
C PRO A 228 -0.35 -14.81 -8.66
N GLY A 229 -0.25 -16.12 -8.41
CA GLY A 229 -0.93 -17.15 -9.19
C GLY A 229 -0.21 -17.56 -10.47
N GLU A 230 0.88 -16.88 -10.85
CA GLU A 230 1.65 -17.22 -12.05
C GLU A 230 3.09 -17.62 -11.72
N ARG A 231 3.88 -16.68 -11.19
CA ARG A 231 5.30 -16.88 -10.94
C ARG A 231 5.83 -15.98 -9.82
N ALA A 232 6.76 -16.51 -9.04
CA ALA A 232 7.53 -15.78 -8.04
C ALA A 232 9.01 -16.11 -8.11
N LYS A 233 9.82 -15.18 -7.58
CA LYS A 233 11.25 -15.31 -7.36
C LYS A 233 11.53 -15.00 -5.88
N ILE A 234 12.33 -15.85 -5.24
CA ILE A 234 12.77 -15.65 -3.86
C ILE A 234 14.29 -15.71 -3.78
N ALA A 235 14.90 -14.72 -3.14
CA ALA A 235 16.34 -14.63 -2.97
C ALA A 235 16.72 -15.08 -1.56
N VAL A 236 17.58 -16.09 -1.48
CA VAL A 236 17.99 -16.72 -0.22
C VAL A 236 19.51 -16.63 -0.03
N TYR A 237 19.93 -16.44 1.21
CA TYR A 237 21.33 -16.32 1.60
C TYR A 237 21.62 -17.14 2.86
N SER A 238 22.78 -17.78 2.92
CA SER A 238 23.32 -18.40 4.13
C SER A 238 24.71 -17.82 4.40
N SER A 239 24.98 -17.46 5.65
CA SER A 239 26.34 -17.12 6.09
C SER A 239 27.18 -18.36 6.39
N ASN A 240 26.54 -19.52 6.60
CA ASN A 240 27.21 -20.79 6.83
C ASN A 240 27.58 -21.44 5.49
N ARG A 241 28.88 -21.75 5.31
CA ARG A 241 29.42 -22.38 4.08
C ARG A 241 29.02 -23.84 3.93
N ASP A 242 28.70 -24.51 5.03
CA ASP A 242 28.30 -25.92 5.02
C ASP A 242 26.82 -26.11 4.65
N VAL A 243 26.07 -25.02 4.49
CA VAL A 243 24.63 -25.03 4.21
C VAL A 243 24.39 -24.42 2.83
N ASP A 244 23.87 -25.24 1.91
CA ASP A 244 23.36 -24.75 0.63
C ASP A 244 21.93 -24.18 0.82
N PRO A 245 21.75 -22.84 0.70
CA PRO A 245 20.45 -22.23 0.94
C PRO A 245 19.41 -22.62 -0.11
N VAL A 246 19.81 -22.90 -1.35
CA VAL A 246 18.88 -23.27 -2.43
C VAL A 246 18.42 -24.71 -2.22
N GLY A 247 19.36 -25.64 -2.02
CA GLY A 247 19.07 -27.04 -1.75
C GLY A 247 18.16 -27.25 -0.53
N ALA A 248 18.39 -26.52 0.56
CA ALA A 248 17.55 -26.57 1.76
C ALA A 248 16.11 -26.12 1.49
N CYS A 249 15.92 -25.07 0.67
CA CYS A 249 14.58 -24.58 0.31
C CYS A 249 13.85 -25.50 -0.69
N VAL A 250 14.59 -26.16 -1.58
CA VAL A 250 14.03 -27.12 -2.53
C VAL A 250 13.63 -28.41 -1.82
N GLY A 251 14.47 -28.92 -0.91
CA GLY A 251 14.27 -30.19 -0.22
C GLY A 251 14.50 -31.41 -1.12
N MET A 252 14.31 -32.61 -0.57
CA MET A 252 14.52 -33.85 -1.32
C MET A 252 13.61 -33.91 -2.54
N ARG A 253 14.20 -33.93 -3.75
CA ARG A 253 13.47 -33.92 -5.03
C ARG A 253 12.45 -32.79 -5.16
N GLY A 254 12.68 -31.65 -4.50
CA GLY A 254 11.77 -30.52 -4.57
C GLY A 254 10.56 -30.59 -3.64
N SER A 255 10.50 -31.53 -2.70
CA SER A 255 9.31 -31.74 -1.86
C SER A 255 8.83 -30.47 -1.14
N ARG A 256 9.76 -29.71 -0.54
CA ARG A 256 9.44 -28.49 0.23
C ARG A 256 8.89 -27.39 -0.67
N VAL A 257 9.58 -27.09 -1.78
CA VAL A 257 9.10 -26.08 -2.72
C VAL A 257 7.75 -26.49 -3.35
N GLN A 258 7.54 -27.78 -3.62
CA GLN A 258 6.25 -28.26 -4.16
C GLN A 258 5.09 -28.08 -3.17
N ASN A 259 5.31 -28.25 -1.87
CA ASN A 259 4.29 -27.98 -0.84
C ASN A 259 3.86 -26.51 -0.86
N VAL A 260 4.82 -25.59 -1.01
CA VAL A 260 4.54 -24.14 -1.13
C VAL A 260 3.83 -23.83 -2.45
N VAL A 261 4.27 -24.41 -3.58
CA VAL A 261 3.60 -24.28 -4.89
C VAL A 261 2.16 -24.77 -4.82
N GLN A 262 1.90 -25.88 -4.13
CA GLN A 262 0.56 -26.44 -3.97
C GLN A 262 -0.34 -25.53 -3.14
N GLU A 263 0.18 -24.93 -2.06
CA GLU A 263 -0.55 -23.93 -1.26
C GLU A 263 -0.93 -22.68 -2.06
N LEU A 264 -0.08 -22.30 -3.03
CA LEU A 264 -0.32 -21.20 -3.97
C LEU A 264 -1.03 -21.65 -5.27
N ARG A 265 -1.63 -22.85 -5.26
CA ARG A 265 -2.40 -23.44 -6.38
C ARG A 265 -1.67 -23.46 -7.73
N GLY A 266 -0.37 -23.77 -7.71
CA GLY A 266 0.42 -23.99 -8.92
C GLY A 266 1.25 -22.78 -9.37
N GLU A 267 1.35 -21.74 -8.54
CA GLU A 267 2.29 -20.64 -8.78
C GLU A 267 3.74 -21.16 -8.89
N ARG A 268 4.45 -20.84 -9.97
CA ARG A 268 5.83 -21.31 -10.18
C ARG A 268 6.82 -20.49 -9.37
N ILE A 269 7.66 -21.13 -8.57
CA ILE A 269 8.60 -20.45 -7.68
C ILE A 269 10.03 -20.74 -8.13
N ASP A 270 10.80 -19.69 -8.40
CA ASP A 270 12.24 -19.76 -8.60
C ASP A 270 12.97 -19.38 -7.30
N ILE A 271 13.82 -20.26 -6.79
CA ILE A 271 14.67 -19.99 -5.62
C ILE A 271 16.06 -19.62 -6.12
N ILE A 272 16.54 -18.45 -5.73
CA ILE A 272 17.72 -17.81 -6.30
C ILE A 272 18.76 -17.58 -5.18
N PRO A 273 20.02 -17.99 -5.38
CA PRO A 273 21.07 -17.67 -4.42
C PRO A 273 21.40 -16.18 -4.51
N TRP A 274 21.24 -15.47 -3.40
CA TRP A 274 21.64 -14.07 -3.28
C TRP A 274 23.16 -13.94 -3.23
N SER A 275 23.68 -12.86 -3.79
CA SER A 275 25.11 -12.53 -3.76
C SER A 275 25.33 -11.06 -3.46
N GLN A 276 26.44 -10.75 -2.78
CA GLN A 276 26.89 -9.37 -2.57
C GLN A 276 27.31 -8.71 -3.89
N ASP A 277 27.93 -9.50 -4.78
CA ASP A 277 28.24 -9.09 -6.14
C ASP A 277 26.94 -8.94 -6.95
N GLN A 278 26.63 -7.70 -7.32
CA GLN A 278 25.40 -7.36 -8.03
C GLN A 278 25.34 -7.99 -9.43
N ALA A 279 26.47 -8.10 -10.14
CA ALA A 279 26.53 -8.76 -11.44
C ALA A 279 26.21 -10.25 -11.30
N LYS A 280 26.76 -10.91 -10.27
CA LYS A 280 26.44 -12.32 -10.00
C LYS A 280 24.97 -12.48 -9.57
N TYR A 281 24.46 -11.58 -8.73
CA TYR A 281 23.09 -11.66 -8.25
C TYR A 281 22.06 -11.48 -9.37
N ILE A 282 22.28 -10.55 -10.32
CA ILE A 282 21.39 -10.37 -11.47
C ILE A 282 21.43 -11.57 -12.42
N CYS A 283 22.60 -12.17 -12.64
CA CYS A 283 22.75 -13.41 -13.40
C CYS A 283 21.90 -14.54 -12.79
N ASN A 284 21.95 -14.70 -11.47
CA ASN A 284 21.13 -15.68 -10.78
C ASN A 284 19.63 -15.35 -10.89
N ALA A 285 19.25 -14.06 -10.81
CA ALA A 285 17.86 -13.63 -10.84
C ALA A 285 17.18 -13.83 -12.21
N LEU A 286 17.92 -13.66 -13.30
CA LEU A 286 17.45 -13.85 -14.67
C LEU A 286 17.48 -15.31 -15.16
N ALA A 287 18.02 -16.23 -14.33
CA ALA A 287 17.98 -17.65 -14.62
C ALA A 287 16.55 -18.11 -14.98
N PRO A 288 16.39 -18.98 -16.00
CA PRO A 288 17.41 -19.84 -16.62
C PRO A 288 18.20 -19.24 -17.80
N ALA A 289 17.97 -17.97 -18.18
CA ALA A 289 18.69 -17.36 -19.30
C ALA A 289 20.18 -17.19 -19.01
N LYS A 290 21.04 -17.51 -19.98
CA LYS A 290 22.49 -17.31 -19.88
C LYS A 290 22.85 -15.88 -20.31
N ILE A 291 23.60 -15.19 -19.46
CA ILE A 291 24.02 -13.81 -19.68
C ILE A 291 25.45 -13.78 -20.19
N SER A 292 25.69 -12.99 -21.25
CA SER A 292 27.02 -12.79 -21.82
C SER A 292 27.78 -11.69 -21.08
N ARG A 293 27.14 -10.52 -20.88
CA ARG A 293 27.76 -9.35 -20.22
C ARG A 293 26.73 -8.54 -19.42
N VAL A 294 27.19 -7.84 -18.39
CA VAL A 294 26.39 -6.92 -17.59
C VAL A 294 27.15 -5.61 -17.46
N TYR A 295 26.50 -4.50 -17.82
CA TYR A 295 26.98 -3.15 -17.54
C TYR A 295 26.15 -2.59 -16.39
N ILE A 296 26.82 -2.05 -15.38
CA ILE A 296 26.20 -1.54 -14.16
C ILE A 296 26.40 -0.03 -14.13
N ASP A 297 25.30 0.68 -13.92
CA ASP A 297 25.25 2.10 -13.69
C ASP A 297 24.73 2.33 -12.25
N GLU A 298 25.67 2.60 -11.35
CA GLU A 298 25.38 2.74 -9.92
C GLU A 298 24.61 4.02 -9.60
N GLU A 299 24.81 5.09 -10.37
CA GLU A 299 24.17 6.39 -10.15
C GLU A 299 22.65 6.29 -10.34
N TYR A 300 22.22 5.67 -11.45
CA TYR A 300 20.81 5.54 -11.79
C TYR A 300 20.18 4.21 -11.33
N ARG A 301 20.94 3.37 -10.61
CA ARG A 301 20.55 1.99 -10.25
C ARG A 301 20.00 1.22 -11.45
N HIS A 302 20.72 1.31 -12.55
CA HIS A 302 20.36 0.73 -13.84
C HIS A 302 21.38 -0.33 -14.25
N MET A 303 20.90 -1.42 -14.86
CA MET A 303 21.74 -2.49 -15.39
C MET A 303 21.34 -2.79 -16.83
N GLU A 304 22.32 -2.81 -17.71
CA GLU A 304 22.18 -3.25 -19.09
C GLU A 304 22.77 -4.65 -19.23
N VAL A 305 21.91 -5.61 -19.56
CA VAL A 305 22.24 -7.02 -19.64
C VAL A 305 22.27 -7.45 -21.09
N VAL A 306 23.40 -8.00 -21.53
CA VAL A 306 23.58 -8.52 -22.89
C VAL A 306 23.48 -10.04 -22.88
N VAL A 307 22.65 -10.56 -23.77
CA VAL A 307 22.41 -11.99 -23.96
C VAL A 307 22.55 -12.37 -25.42
N ALA A 308 22.83 -13.64 -25.71
CA ALA A 308 22.75 -14.15 -27.08
C ALA A 308 21.31 -14.03 -27.63
N ASP A 309 21.16 -13.91 -28.95
CA ASP A 309 19.85 -13.68 -29.59
C ASP A 309 18.82 -14.79 -29.31
N ASP A 310 19.27 -16.04 -29.14
CA ASP A 310 18.42 -17.18 -28.77
C ASP A 310 17.95 -17.11 -27.31
N GLN A 311 18.71 -16.47 -26.43
CA GLN A 311 18.41 -16.31 -25.00
C GLN A 311 17.53 -15.09 -24.71
N LEU A 312 17.39 -14.15 -25.65
CA LEU A 312 16.63 -12.90 -25.45
C LEU A 312 15.19 -13.14 -25.00
N SER A 313 14.48 -14.06 -25.68
CA SER A 313 13.09 -14.41 -25.36
C SER A 313 12.95 -15.01 -23.95
N LEU A 314 13.92 -15.85 -23.56
CA LEU A 314 13.94 -16.49 -22.24
C LEU A 314 14.24 -15.48 -21.14
N ALA A 315 15.19 -14.57 -21.38
CA ALA A 315 15.60 -13.54 -20.44
C ALA A 315 14.47 -12.53 -20.15
N ILE A 316 13.75 -12.09 -21.19
CA ILE A 316 12.57 -11.23 -21.05
C ILE A 316 11.40 -12.00 -20.40
N GLY A 317 11.16 -13.22 -20.88
CA GLY A 317 10.04 -14.06 -20.46
C GLY A 317 8.69 -13.63 -21.05
N LYS A 318 7.65 -14.45 -20.83
CA LYS A 318 6.29 -14.18 -21.33
C LYS A 318 5.82 -12.80 -20.84
N LYS A 319 5.51 -11.88 -21.77
CA LYS A 319 5.09 -10.49 -21.47
C LYS A 319 6.06 -9.72 -20.54
N GLY A 320 7.36 -10.05 -20.57
CA GLY A 320 8.36 -9.41 -19.70
C GLY A 320 8.31 -9.85 -18.24
N GLN A 321 7.63 -10.97 -17.92
CA GLN A 321 7.48 -11.43 -16.54
C GLN A 321 8.83 -11.72 -15.86
N ASN A 322 9.78 -12.35 -16.56
CA ASN A 322 11.05 -12.74 -15.93
C ASN A 322 11.89 -11.52 -15.56
N VAL A 323 12.06 -10.58 -16.49
CA VAL A 323 12.78 -9.32 -16.24
C VAL A 323 12.08 -8.45 -15.19
N ARG A 324 10.75 -8.41 -15.16
CA ARG A 324 9.99 -7.65 -14.16
C ARG A 324 10.15 -8.23 -12.75
N LEU A 325 10.12 -9.55 -12.62
CA LEU A 325 10.35 -10.23 -11.35
C LEU A 325 11.81 -10.04 -10.88
N ALA A 326 12.78 -10.18 -11.78
CA ALA A 326 14.19 -9.93 -11.47
C ALA A 326 14.45 -8.48 -11.02
N SER A 327 13.79 -7.51 -11.67
CA SER A 327 13.91 -6.10 -11.33
C SER A 327 13.32 -5.81 -9.94
N LYS A 328 12.13 -6.35 -9.64
CA LYS A 328 11.53 -6.25 -8.29
C LYS A 328 12.36 -6.95 -7.21
N LEU A 329 13.00 -8.08 -7.54
CA LEU A 329 13.77 -8.88 -6.60
C LEU A 329 15.10 -8.21 -6.21
N THR A 330 15.78 -7.65 -7.20
CA THR A 330 17.09 -6.98 -7.05
C THR A 330 16.94 -5.51 -6.64
N GLY A 331 15.82 -4.88 -6.98
CA GLY A 331 15.62 -3.44 -6.81
C GLY A 331 16.35 -2.59 -7.86
N TRP A 332 16.85 -3.21 -8.94
CA TRP A 332 17.52 -2.53 -10.06
C TRP A 332 16.61 -2.47 -11.28
N LYS A 333 16.74 -1.40 -12.07
CA LYS A 333 16.10 -1.34 -13.38
C LYS A 333 16.97 -2.10 -14.37
N ILE A 334 16.39 -3.11 -15.02
CA ILE A 334 17.13 -4.02 -15.91
C ILE A 334 16.64 -3.81 -17.35
N ASP A 335 17.55 -3.47 -18.25
CA ASP A 335 17.33 -3.51 -19.69
C ASP A 335 18.08 -4.71 -20.30
N ILE A 336 17.43 -5.43 -21.21
CA ILE A 336 17.99 -6.64 -21.81
C ILE A 336 18.13 -6.42 -23.31
N LYS A 337 19.35 -6.54 -23.83
CA LYS A 337 19.66 -6.40 -25.25
C LYS A 337 20.32 -7.67 -25.78
N SER A 338 20.09 -7.97 -27.06
CA SER A 338 20.84 -9.04 -27.71
C SER A 338 22.22 -8.57 -28.17
N GLU A 339 23.16 -9.50 -28.32
CA GLU A 339 24.49 -9.21 -28.86
C GLU A 339 24.40 -8.54 -30.23
N SER A 340 23.59 -9.06 -31.15
CA SER A 340 23.38 -8.45 -32.47
C SER A 340 22.86 -7.01 -32.39
N LYS A 341 21.96 -6.72 -31.43
CA LYS A 341 21.45 -5.36 -31.22
C LYS A 341 22.53 -4.46 -30.62
N MET A 342 23.33 -4.98 -29.70
CA MET A 342 24.42 -4.24 -29.09
C MET A 342 25.51 -3.89 -30.10
N GLU A 343 25.84 -4.81 -31.00
CA GLU A 343 26.78 -4.58 -32.09
C GLU A 343 26.30 -3.46 -33.02
N LYS A 344 25.03 -3.46 -33.41
CA LYS A 344 24.43 -2.38 -34.22
C LYS A 344 24.52 -1.03 -33.52
N ILE A 345 24.11 -0.97 -32.25
CA ILE A 345 24.18 0.26 -31.45
C ILE A 345 25.63 0.74 -31.33
N SER A 346 26.57 -0.15 -31.05
CA SER A 346 27.99 0.22 -30.98
C SER A 346 28.51 0.71 -32.33
N GLY A 347 28.07 0.11 -33.44
CA GLY A 347 28.38 0.56 -34.80
C GLY A 347 27.84 1.95 -35.09
N GLU A 348 26.58 2.23 -34.74
CA GLU A 348 25.97 3.55 -34.87
C GLU A 348 26.73 4.60 -34.04
N ILE A 349 27.11 4.27 -32.81
CA ILE A 349 27.93 5.15 -31.95
C ILE A 349 29.31 5.38 -32.56
N PHE A 350 29.96 4.35 -33.11
CA PHE A 350 31.24 4.52 -33.78
C PHE A 350 31.13 5.44 -35.00
N GLU A 351 30.11 5.27 -35.83
CA GLU A 351 29.88 6.14 -36.99
C GLU A 351 29.57 7.59 -36.56
N MET A 352 28.80 7.77 -35.49
CA MET A 352 28.56 9.08 -34.90
C MET A 352 29.86 9.74 -34.41
N PHE A 353 30.71 9.00 -33.70
CA PHE A 353 32.00 9.53 -33.25
C PHE A 353 32.95 9.86 -34.41
N LYS A 354 32.89 9.13 -35.53
CA LYS A 354 33.67 9.43 -36.74
C LYS A 354 33.29 10.74 -37.43
N GLN A 355 32.11 11.30 -37.14
CA GLN A 355 31.72 12.61 -37.66
C GLN A 355 32.49 13.76 -36.99
N LEU A 356 33.12 13.50 -35.85
CA LEU A 356 33.95 14.46 -35.15
C LEU A 356 35.36 14.55 -35.79
N PRO A 357 35.96 15.74 -35.79
CA PRO A 357 37.28 15.94 -36.38
C PRO A 357 38.33 15.10 -35.63
N TYR A 358 39.31 14.58 -36.38
CA TYR A 358 40.41 13.76 -35.85
C TYR A 358 40.02 12.42 -35.20
N ILE A 359 38.76 12.00 -35.30
CA ILE A 359 38.31 10.72 -34.78
C ILE A 359 38.16 9.70 -35.92
N GLY A 360 39.10 8.75 -36.01
CA GLY A 360 39.02 7.57 -36.86
C GLY A 360 38.59 6.31 -36.11
N ASP A 361 38.67 5.14 -36.75
CA ASP A 361 38.23 3.83 -36.21
C ASP A 361 38.87 3.44 -34.87
N VAL A 362 40.13 3.81 -34.66
CA VAL A 362 40.87 3.44 -33.43
C VAL A 362 40.45 4.35 -32.28
N THR A 363 40.40 5.65 -32.52
CA THR A 363 39.99 6.66 -31.54
C THR A 363 38.51 6.56 -31.16
N SER A 364 37.61 6.19 -32.09
CA SER A 364 36.20 5.97 -31.78
C SER A 364 35.98 4.77 -30.85
N ARG A 365 36.77 3.70 -31.03
CA ARG A 365 36.78 2.56 -30.11
C ARG A 365 37.35 2.92 -28.74
N ILE A 366 38.38 3.76 -28.69
CA ILE A 366 38.94 4.26 -27.43
C ILE A 366 37.85 5.05 -26.67
N LEU A 367 37.17 5.99 -27.32
CA LEU A 367 36.08 6.76 -26.69
C LEU A 367 34.98 5.85 -26.14
N TYR A 368 34.52 4.89 -26.94
CA TYR A 368 33.48 3.97 -26.49
C TYR A 368 33.91 3.09 -25.30
N ASN A 369 35.18 2.65 -25.27
CA ASN A 369 35.72 1.85 -24.18
C ASN A 369 35.92 2.65 -22.89
N GLU A 370 36.21 3.95 -23.00
CA GLU A 370 36.26 4.90 -21.87
C GLU A 370 34.87 5.28 -21.36
N GLY A 371 33.80 4.75 -21.97
CA GLY A 371 32.43 4.89 -21.47
C GLY A 371 31.58 5.90 -22.23
N PHE A 372 32.13 6.61 -23.22
CA PHE A 372 31.35 7.55 -24.02
C PHE A 372 30.32 6.83 -24.90
N ARG A 373 29.05 7.18 -24.73
CA ARG A 373 27.92 6.63 -25.50
C ARG A 373 27.18 7.68 -26.32
N SER A 374 27.43 8.97 -26.10
CA SER A 374 26.79 10.07 -26.82
C SER A 374 27.74 11.25 -27.09
N LEU A 375 27.42 12.08 -28.10
CA LEU A 375 28.15 13.34 -28.35
C LEU A 375 28.02 14.32 -27.18
N LYS A 376 26.89 14.28 -26.47
CA LYS A 376 26.64 15.10 -25.28
C LYS A 376 27.67 14.82 -24.18
N GLU A 377 27.94 13.55 -23.91
CA GLU A 377 28.94 13.18 -22.90
C GLU A 377 30.33 13.67 -23.28
N ILE A 378 30.69 13.65 -24.58
CA ILE A 378 31.97 14.20 -25.05
C ILE A 378 32.02 15.72 -24.88
N ALA A 379 30.89 16.41 -25.12
CA ALA A 379 30.81 17.87 -24.99
C ALA A 379 30.95 18.37 -23.54
N GLU A 380 30.67 17.52 -22.55
CA GLU A 380 30.72 17.85 -21.12
C GLU A 380 32.08 17.53 -20.46
N VAL A 381 33.03 16.95 -21.21
CA VAL A 381 34.36 16.52 -20.69
C VAL A 381 35.36 17.67 -20.67
N ASP A 382 36.26 17.66 -19.69
CA ASP A 382 37.39 18.60 -19.65
C ASP A 382 38.35 18.34 -20.85
N PRO A 383 38.73 19.37 -21.63
CA PRO A 383 39.67 19.22 -22.73
C PRO A 383 41.00 18.55 -22.38
N GLU A 384 41.49 18.71 -21.14
CA GLU A 384 42.72 18.04 -20.69
C GLU A 384 42.54 16.53 -20.53
N ASP A 385 41.39 16.09 -20.03
CA ASP A 385 41.11 14.67 -19.83
C ASP A 385 40.82 13.99 -21.16
N LEU A 386 40.08 14.64 -22.07
CA LEU A 386 39.87 14.13 -23.42
C LEU A 386 41.18 14.01 -24.20
N ALA A 387 42.09 14.99 -24.07
CA ALA A 387 43.41 14.96 -24.68
C ALA A 387 44.26 13.78 -24.17
N ARG A 388 44.20 13.48 -22.87
CA ARG A 388 44.90 12.33 -22.26
C ARG A 388 44.33 11.00 -22.75
N ILE A 389 43.00 10.88 -22.78
CA ILE A 389 42.28 9.68 -23.23
C ILE A 389 42.64 9.34 -24.68
N LEU A 390 42.57 10.34 -25.57
CA LEU A 390 42.82 10.16 -26.99
C LEU A 390 44.30 10.22 -27.37
N LYS A 391 45.19 10.59 -26.43
CA LYS A 391 46.62 10.85 -26.64
C LYS A 391 46.87 11.86 -27.76
N ILE A 392 46.11 12.96 -27.73
CA ILE A 392 46.18 14.07 -28.69
C ILE A 392 46.58 15.37 -27.99
N GLU A 393 46.87 16.40 -28.78
CA GLU A 393 47.14 17.75 -28.25
C GLU A 393 45.86 18.40 -27.72
N LYS A 394 45.99 19.20 -26.65
CA LYS A 394 44.86 19.88 -25.99
C LYS A 394 44.02 20.71 -26.96
N GLU A 395 44.65 21.37 -27.92
CA GLU A 395 43.99 22.18 -28.94
C GLU A 395 43.02 21.35 -29.80
N LYS A 396 43.42 20.12 -30.18
CA LYS A 396 42.56 19.20 -30.93
C LYS A 396 41.42 18.66 -30.08
N ALA A 397 41.64 18.44 -28.80
CA ALA A 397 40.59 18.02 -27.87
C ALA A 397 39.52 19.12 -27.70
N VAL A 398 39.91 20.40 -27.63
CA VAL A 398 38.97 21.53 -27.61
C VAL A 398 38.11 21.56 -28.88
N GLU A 399 38.71 21.37 -30.05
CA GLU A 399 37.98 21.34 -31.33
C GLU A 399 36.97 20.18 -31.41
N ILE A 400 37.32 19.00 -30.88
CA ILE A 400 36.42 17.85 -30.79
C ILE A 400 35.23 18.16 -29.87
N ILE A 401 35.47 18.73 -28.69
CA ILE A 401 34.43 19.09 -27.71
C ILE A 401 33.48 20.13 -28.31
N GLN A 402 34.03 21.16 -28.96
CA GLN A 402 33.24 22.18 -29.62
C GLN A 402 32.37 21.58 -30.73
N ARG A 403 32.93 20.71 -31.57
CA ARG A 403 32.16 20.07 -32.64
C ARG A 403 31.09 19.11 -32.09
N ALA A 404 31.38 18.41 -30.99
CA ALA A 404 30.39 17.57 -30.31
C ALA A 404 29.23 18.41 -29.73
N ALA A 405 29.53 19.59 -29.18
CA ALA A 405 28.52 20.53 -28.71
C ALA A 405 27.67 21.13 -29.86
N GLU A 406 28.27 21.36 -31.03
CA GLU A 406 27.56 21.81 -32.23
C GLU A 406 26.69 20.72 -32.85
N GLY A 407 27.19 19.48 -32.96
CA GLY A 407 26.42 18.33 -33.45
C GLY A 407 25.24 17.98 -32.53
N PHE A 408 25.37 18.25 -31.23
CA PHE A 408 24.27 18.18 -30.26
C PHE A 408 23.17 19.21 -30.51
N GLN A 409 23.48 20.37 -31.11
CA GLN A 409 22.47 21.38 -31.46
C GLN A 409 21.73 21.07 -32.77
N GLU A 410 22.31 20.29 -33.69
CA GLU A 410 21.66 19.88 -34.95
C GLU A 410 20.62 18.75 -34.80
N GLU A 411 20.66 17.96 -33.71
CA GLU A 411 19.61 16.99 -33.36
C GLU A 411 18.50 17.58 -32.45
N GLY A 412 18.63 18.86 -32.06
CA GLY A 412 17.54 19.68 -31.52
C GLY A 412 16.61 20.19 -32.64
N PRO A 413 15.35 20.54 -32.35
CA PRO A 413 14.29 20.57 -33.35
C PRO A 413 14.38 21.82 -34.24
N GLU A 414 15.16 21.81 -35.32
CA GLU A 414 14.93 22.74 -36.43
C GLU A 414 15.64 22.36 -37.74
N SER A 415 14.92 21.64 -38.61
CA SER A 415 14.95 21.90 -40.06
C SER A 415 13.78 21.23 -40.78
N LYS A 416 12.59 21.83 -40.61
CA LYS A 416 11.60 21.90 -41.70
C LYS A 416 11.21 23.36 -41.91
N LYS A 417 11.99 24.01 -42.78
CA LYS A 417 11.66 25.15 -43.66
C LYS A 417 10.78 26.26 -43.07
N GLN A 418 11.42 27.34 -42.64
CA GLN A 418 10.79 28.66 -42.59
C GLN A 418 10.77 29.26 -44.00
N GLU A 419 9.62 29.16 -44.68
CA GLU A 419 9.19 30.18 -45.63
C GLU A 419 8.39 31.23 -44.85
N VAL A 420 8.81 32.49 -44.98
CA VAL A 420 8.30 33.67 -44.28
C VAL A 420 6.96 34.11 -44.86
N LEU A 421 5.94 34.36 -44.01
CA LEU A 421 4.88 35.40 -44.13
C LEU A 421 3.83 35.21 -42.99
N PRO A 422 3.08 36.25 -42.57
CA PRO A 422 3.42 37.45 -41.79
C PRO A 422 2.73 37.43 -40.37
N PRO A 423 2.83 38.47 -39.51
CA PRO A 423 2.50 38.37 -38.09
C PRO A 423 1.03 38.68 -37.77
N SER A 424 0.32 37.74 -37.12
CA SER A 424 -0.96 37.88 -36.38
C SER A 424 -1.46 36.46 -36.06
N ASP A 425 -1.81 35.99 -34.86
CA ASP A 425 -2.39 36.62 -33.69
C ASP A 425 -1.84 35.98 -32.40
N SER A 426 -1.12 36.77 -31.62
CA SER A 426 -0.81 36.47 -30.22
C SER A 426 -2.05 36.73 -29.36
N ALA A 427 -3.01 35.80 -29.37
CA ALA A 427 -4.13 35.82 -28.41
C ALA A 427 -4.87 34.48 -28.33
N MET A 428 -4.20 33.37 -27.99
CA MET A 428 -4.84 32.20 -27.34
C MET A 428 -3.81 31.17 -26.90
N GLY A 429 -3.92 30.73 -25.65
CA GLY A 429 -2.88 29.97 -24.94
C GLY A 429 -2.47 28.65 -25.59
N SER A 430 -1.19 28.30 -25.41
CA SER A 430 -0.64 26.96 -25.69
C SER A 430 -1.39 25.89 -24.88
N VAL A 431 -1.48 24.67 -25.45
CA VAL A 431 -2.00 23.46 -24.78
C VAL A 431 -1.29 23.12 -23.46
N ASP A 432 -0.10 23.67 -23.23
CA ASP A 432 0.66 23.51 -21.99
C ASP A 432 -0.04 24.12 -20.77
N ARG A 433 -0.97 25.06 -20.98
CA ARG A 433 -1.67 25.76 -19.90
C ARG A 433 -2.94 25.04 -19.42
N ILE A 434 -3.23 23.86 -19.95
CA ILE A 434 -4.45 23.12 -19.62
C ILE A 434 -4.26 22.34 -18.33
N ASP A 435 -5.14 22.59 -17.35
CA ASP A 435 -5.15 21.87 -16.08
C ASP A 435 -5.32 20.36 -16.30
N GLY A 436 -4.30 19.61 -15.87
CA GLY A 436 -4.21 18.15 -16.02
C GLY A 436 -3.36 17.65 -17.19
N VAL A 437 -2.75 18.56 -17.97
CA VAL A 437 -1.72 18.23 -18.97
C VAL A 437 -0.34 18.32 -18.34
N GLY A 438 0.30 17.18 -18.08
CA GLY A 438 1.74 17.15 -17.78
C GLY A 438 2.58 17.23 -19.06
N GLU A 439 3.89 17.51 -18.93
CA GLU A 439 4.84 17.68 -20.06
C GLU A 439 4.71 16.59 -21.13
N LYS A 440 4.63 15.32 -20.70
CA LYS A 440 4.46 14.17 -21.61
C LYS A 440 3.13 14.20 -22.38
N THR A 441 2.05 14.65 -21.75
CA THR A 441 0.74 14.75 -22.42
C THR A 441 0.71 15.95 -23.38
N ALA A 442 1.37 17.05 -23.03
CA ALA A 442 1.52 18.21 -23.91
C ALA A 442 2.34 17.85 -25.15
N GLU A 443 3.44 17.12 -24.98
CA GLU A 443 4.29 16.66 -26.07
C GLU A 443 3.55 15.71 -27.03
N ILE A 444 2.76 14.78 -26.48
CA ILE A 444 1.90 13.88 -27.28
C ILE A 444 0.86 14.68 -28.07
N LEU A 445 0.23 15.69 -27.47
CA LEU A 445 -0.75 16.54 -28.14
C LEU A 445 -0.11 17.38 -29.26
N LYS A 446 1.03 18.02 -28.98
CA LYS A 446 1.80 18.82 -29.96
C LYS A 446 2.30 17.98 -31.13
N THR A 447 2.85 16.81 -30.85
CA THR A 447 3.35 15.88 -31.89
C THR A 447 2.23 15.38 -32.80
N ASN A 448 0.98 15.34 -32.30
CA ASN A 448 -0.19 14.93 -33.07
C ASN A 448 -1.01 16.11 -33.64
N GLY A 449 -0.42 17.32 -33.68
CA GLY A 449 -0.98 18.49 -34.37
C GLY A 449 -1.94 19.35 -33.53
N PHE A 450 -2.00 19.15 -32.21
CA PHE A 450 -2.79 19.98 -31.31
C PHE A 450 -1.87 20.95 -30.56
N GLN A 451 -1.66 22.15 -31.13
CA GLN A 451 -0.72 23.13 -30.59
C GLN A 451 -1.41 24.20 -29.74
N THR A 452 -2.66 24.52 -30.07
CA THR A 452 -3.46 25.53 -29.37
C THR A 452 -4.68 24.92 -28.67
N ILE A 453 -5.23 25.64 -27.70
CA ILE A 453 -6.49 25.26 -27.03
C ILE A 453 -7.64 25.14 -28.06
N GLN A 454 -7.64 25.93 -29.13
CA GLN A 454 -8.65 25.82 -30.20
C GLN A 454 -8.50 24.53 -31.01
N ASP A 455 -7.28 24.04 -31.26
CA ASP A 455 -7.06 22.79 -31.99
C ASP A 455 -7.63 21.60 -31.21
N LEU A 456 -7.47 21.63 -29.89
CA LEU A 456 -8.08 20.65 -28.99
C LEU A 456 -9.61 20.68 -29.06
N LEU A 457 -10.23 21.86 -29.06
CA LEU A 457 -11.69 21.99 -29.10
C LEU A 457 -12.32 21.64 -30.45
N LYS A 458 -11.53 21.73 -31.53
CA LYS A 458 -11.92 21.25 -32.86
C LYS A 458 -11.71 19.74 -33.02
N ALA A 459 -11.11 19.07 -32.02
CA ALA A 459 -10.84 17.65 -32.07
C ALA A 459 -12.01 16.83 -31.50
N ASP A 460 -12.34 15.73 -32.17
CA ASP A 460 -13.30 14.77 -31.66
C ASP A 460 -12.70 13.90 -30.55
N ILE A 461 -13.53 13.47 -29.59
CA ILE A 461 -13.13 12.63 -28.46
C ILE A 461 -12.46 11.33 -28.92
N GLU A 462 -12.92 10.76 -30.04
CA GLU A 462 -12.34 9.54 -30.63
C GLU A 462 -10.91 9.76 -31.11
N ARG A 463 -10.64 10.93 -31.70
CA ARG A 463 -9.30 11.29 -32.16
C ARG A 463 -8.34 11.48 -30.99
N LEU A 464 -8.78 12.11 -29.90
CA LEU A 464 -7.96 12.31 -28.70
C LEU A 464 -7.73 11.02 -27.91
N SER A 465 -8.73 10.13 -27.87
CA SER A 465 -8.65 8.87 -27.12
C SER A 465 -7.85 7.76 -27.83
N SER A 466 -7.56 7.94 -29.12
CA SER A 466 -6.65 7.08 -29.88
C SER A 466 -5.17 7.42 -29.66
N LEU A 467 -4.86 8.56 -29.02
CA LEU A 467 -3.49 8.96 -28.73
C LEU A 467 -2.88 8.12 -27.60
N PRO A 468 -1.62 7.68 -27.73
CA PRO A 468 -0.97 6.85 -26.72
C PRO A 468 -0.95 7.56 -25.37
N GLY A 469 -1.48 6.92 -24.31
CA GLY A 469 -1.52 7.50 -22.96
C GLY A 469 -2.66 8.48 -22.69
N ILE A 470 -3.60 8.66 -23.63
CA ILE A 470 -4.83 9.44 -23.47
C ILE A 470 -6.02 8.51 -23.69
N GLY A 471 -6.60 7.97 -22.61
CA GLY A 471 -7.85 7.21 -22.70
C GLY A 471 -9.09 8.12 -22.75
N LEU A 472 -10.26 7.57 -23.03
CA LEU A 472 -11.55 8.29 -23.15
C LEU A 472 -11.80 9.31 -22.03
N LYS A 473 -11.66 8.89 -20.76
CA LYS A 473 -11.84 9.78 -19.59
C LYS A 473 -10.85 10.95 -19.55
N LYS A 474 -9.64 10.75 -20.07
CA LYS A 474 -8.61 11.79 -20.11
C LYS A 474 -8.88 12.75 -21.27
N ALA A 475 -9.30 12.23 -22.42
CA ALA A 475 -9.75 13.04 -23.56
C ALA A 475 -10.94 13.95 -23.21
N GLU A 476 -11.96 13.42 -22.53
CA GLU A 476 -13.11 14.21 -22.04
C GLU A 476 -12.66 15.34 -21.09
N LYS A 477 -11.78 15.02 -20.15
CA LYS A 477 -11.26 16.00 -19.18
C LYS A 477 -10.45 17.09 -19.87
N LEU A 478 -9.66 16.75 -20.90
CA LEU A 478 -8.88 17.72 -21.68
C LEU A 478 -9.78 18.71 -22.42
N LEU A 479 -10.85 18.23 -23.04
CA LEU A 479 -11.83 19.08 -23.72
C LEU A 479 -12.58 19.99 -22.74
N GLN A 480 -13.00 19.47 -21.57
CA GLN A 480 -13.64 20.28 -20.54
C GLN A 480 -12.72 21.36 -19.98
N SER A 481 -11.46 21.04 -19.68
CA SER A 481 -10.46 22.01 -19.23
C SER A 481 -10.17 23.06 -20.32
N ALA A 482 -10.12 22.66 -21.59
CA ALA A 482 -9.95 23.57 -22.72
C ALA A 482 -11.15 24.53 -22.90
N GLN A 483 -12.39 24.04 -22.73
CA GLN A 483 -13.60 24.87 -22.78
C GLN A 483 -13.60 25.91 -21.67
N ARG A 484 -13.27 25.48 -20.45
CA ARG A 484 -13.23 26.35 -19.26
C ARG A 484 -12.23 27.50 -19.41
N LEU A 485 -11.05 27.25 -19.98
CA LEU A 485 -10.05 28.29 -20.21
C LEU A 485 -10.48 29.34 -21.25
N ILE A 486 -11.27 28.95 -22.26
CA ILE A 486 -11.84 29.92 -23.20
C ILE A 486 -12.97 30.73 -22.55
N GLU A 487 -13.78 30.12 -21.70
CA GLU A 487 -14.83 30.83 -20.94
C GLU A 487 -14.25 31.81 -19.92
N GLU A 488 -13.16 31.44 -19.25
CA GLU A 488 -12.44 32.30 -18.30
C GLU A 488 -11.68 33.43 -19.00
N GLY A 489 -11.19 33.23 -20.23
CA GLY A 489 -10.55 34.27 -21.04
C GLY A 489 -11.51 35.25 -21.75
N LYS A 490 -12.83 35.03 -21.64
CA LYS A 490 -13.89 35.92 -22.20
C LYS A 490 -14.54 36.83 -21.16
N LYS A 491 -14.26 36.64 -19.87
CA LYS A 491 -14.61 37.57 -18.78
C LYS A 491 -13.45 38.54 -18.54
#